data_AF-A0A1I0ILY0-F1
#
_entry.id   AF-A0A1I0ILY0-F1
#
_cell.length_a   1.000
_cell.length_b   1.000
_cell.length_c   1.000
_cell.angle_alpha   90.00
_cell.angle_beta   90.00
_cell.angle_gamma   90.00
#
_symmetry.space_group_name_H-M   'P 1'
#
loop_
_entity.id
_entity.type
_entity.pdbx_description
1 polymer ?
#
loop_
_entity_poly.entity_id
_entity_poly.type
_entity_poly.pdbx_seq_one_letter_code
_entity_poly.pdbx_strand_id
1 'polypeptide(L)' 'MSILYSLGFLILAAAPLVWYQAALGKRISEEERKAGRDLTGEINPWTGGR' A
#
# COMPACT_ATOMS: atom_id res chain seq x y z
N MET A 1 -22.74 19.60 10.28
CA MET A 1 -22.32 18.20 10.01
C MET A 1 -21.86 17.59 11.33
N SER A 2 -22.45 16.48 11.79
CA SER A 2 -22.01 15.83 13.04
C SER A 2 -20.59 15.25 12.90
N ILE A 3 -19.79 15.32 13.96
CA ILE A 3 -18.40 14.82 14.03
C ILE A 3 -18.31 13.35 13.58
N LEU A 4 -19.36 12.56 13.86
CA LEU A 4 -19.44 11.16 13.47
C LEU A 4 -19.42 10.98 11.93
N TYR A 5 -20.10 11.86 11.19
CA TYR A 5 -20.11 11.82 9.72
C TYR A 5 -18.76 12.25 9.15
N SER A 6 -18.11 13.24 9.76
CA SER A 6 -16.77 13.67 9.33
C SER A 6 -15.72 12.56 9.54
N LEU A 7 -15.76 11.86 10.69
CA LEU A 7 -14.89 10.71 10.95
C LEU A 7 -15.19 9.53 10.02
N GLY A 8 -16.48 9.22 9.80
CA GLY A 8 -16.89 8.18 8.87
C GLY A 8 -16.42 8.44 7.44
N PHE A 9 -16.51 9.69 6.99
CA PHE A 9 -16.00 10.10 5.67
C PHE A 9 -14.49 9.95 5.56
N LEU A 10 -13.73 10.36 6.58
CA LEU A 10 -12.27 10.20 6.59
C LEU A 10 -11.84 8.73 6.54
N ILE A 11 -12.53 7.85 7.28
CA ILE A 11 -12.25 6.41 7.25
C ILE A 11 -12.54 5.84 5.86
N LEU A 12 -13.68 6.18 5.25
CA LEU A 12 -14.02 5.72 3.90
C LEU A 12 -13.04 6.22 2.84
N ALA A 13 -12.54 7.45 2.98
CA ALA A 13 -11.54 8.00 2.07
C ALA A 13 -10.15 7.37 2.25
N ALA A 14 -9.74 7.07 3.50
CA ALA A 14 -8.41 6.55 3.80
C ALA A 14 -8.29 5.02 3.68
N ALA A 15 -9.37 4.27 3.92
CA ALA A 15 -9.33 2.82 3.92
C ALA A 15 -8.81 2.20 2.60
N PRO A 16 -9.22 2.67 1.40
CA PRO A 16 -8.68 2.16 0.14
C PRO A 16 -7.17 2.38 0.00
N LEU A 17 -6.66 3.53 0.46
CA LEU A 17 -5.24 3.85 0.40
C LEU A 17 -4.43 2.93 1.32
N VAL A 18 -4.91 2.72 2.55
CA VAL A 18 -4.28 1.79 3.50
C VAL A 18 -4.27 0.37 2.94
N TRP A 19 -5.39 -0.06 2.36
CA TRP A 19 -5.50 -1.39 1.74
C TRP A 19 -4.54 -1.56 0.57
N TYR A 20 -4.46 -0.55 -0.30
CA TYR A 20 -3.54 -0.56 -1.43
C TYR A 20 -2.09 -0.71 -0.99
N GLN A 21 -1.64 0.09 -0.01
CA GLN A 21 -0.28 0.01 0.51
C GLN A 21 0.01 -1.36 1.16
N ALA A 22 -0.95 -1.92 1.89
CA ALA A 22 -0.81 -3.25 2.49
C ALA A 22 -0.74 -4.36 1.43
N ALA A 23 -1.58 -4.31 0.40
CA ALA A 23 -1.57 -5.26 -0.71
C ALA A 23 -0.27 -5.18 -1.52
N LEU A 24 0.23 -3.96 -1.74
CA LEU A 24 1.49 -3.72 -2.43
C LEU A 24 2.67 -4.34 -1.67
N GLY A 25 2.77 -4.08 -0.36
CA GLY A 25 3.83 -4.65 0.47
C GLY A 25 3.82 -6.18 0.49
N LYS A 26 2.63 -6.80 0.56
CA LYS A 26 2.50 -8.26 0.45
C LYS A 26 3.02 -8.78 -0.89
N ARG A 27 2.62 -8.16 -2.00
CA ARG A 27 3.07 -8.56 -3.34
C ARG A 27 4.60 -8.45 -3.47
N ILE A 28 5.17 -7.34 -3.02
CA ILE A 28 6.63 -7.13 -3.07
C ILE A 28 7.35 -8.20 -2.26
N SER A 29 6.93 -8.42 -1.01
CA SER A 29 7.52 -9.43 -0.14
C SER A 29 7.42 -10.85 -0.71
N GLU A 30 6.31 -11.19 -1.37
CA GLU A 30 6.17 -12.48 -2.05
C GLU A 30 7.13 -12.64 -3.23
N GLU A 31 7.31 -11.60 -4.04
CA GLU A 31 8.24 -11.63 -5.17
C GLU A 31 9.71 -11.65 -4.71
N GLU A 32 10.05 -10.89 -3.68
CA GLU A 32 11.39 -10.90 -3.05
C GLU A 32 11.74 -12.29 -2.51
N ARG A 33 10.77 -12.96 -1.87
CA ARG A 33 10.94 -14.34 -1.38
C ARG A 33 11.18 -15.33 -2.51
N LYS A 34 10.52 -15.16 -3.67
CA LYS A 34 10.73 -16.01 -4.85
C LYS A 34 12.07 -15.73 -5.52
N ALA A 35 12.47 -14.47 -5.60
CA ALA A 35 13.72 -14.05 -6.23
C ALA A 35 14.95 -14.25 -5.33
N GLY A 36 14.76 -14.36 -4.02
CA GLY A 36 15.85 -14.48 -3.04
C GLY A 36 16.68 -13.20 -2.90
N ARG A 37 16.15 -12.04 -3.31
CA ARG A 37 16.79 -10.72 -3.24
C ARG A 37 15.75 -9.63 -3.02
N ASP A 38 16.21 -8.48 -2.55
CA ASP A 38 15.42 -7.27 -2.48
C ASP A 38 15.05 -6.80 -3.91
N LEU A 39 13.76 -6.55 -4.11
CA LEU A 39 13.16 -6.06 -5.35
C LEU A 39 12.39 -4.76 -5.11
N THR A 40 12.41 -4.23 -3.89
CA THR A 40 11.72 -2.97 -3.54
C THR A 40 12.17 -1.82 -4.45
N GLY A 41 13.42 -1.78 -4.89
CA GLY A 41 13.93 -0.79 -5.85
C GLY A 41 13.56 -1.03 -7.32
N GLU A 42 12.88 -2.13 -7.64
CA GLU A 42 12.58 -2.55 -9.03
C GLU A 42 11.07 -2.60 -9.29
N ILE A 43 10.31 -3.26 -8.40
CA ILE A 43 8.88 -3.54 -8.62
C ILE A 43 7.94 -2.66 -7.81
N ASN A 44 8.45 -1.88 -6.86
CA ASN A 44 7.63 -0.95 -6.10
C ASN A 44 7.33 0.28 -6.96
N PRO A 45 6.06 0.63 -7.23
CA PRO A 45 5.70 1.80 -8.02
C PRO A 45 6.16 3.15 -7.40
N TRP A 46 6.51 3.17 -6.11
CA TRP A 46 6.97 4.38 -5.42
C TRP A 46 8.48 4.56 -5.44
N THR A 47 9.24 3.47 -5.52
CA THR A 47 10.71 3.47 -5.39
C THR A 47 11.43 2.82 -6.58
N GLY A 48 10.71 2.10 -7.45
CA GLY A 48 11.22 1.46 -8.65
C GLY A 48 11.05 2.33 -9.89
N GLY A 49 12.09 2.34 -10.73
CA GLY A 49 12.13 3.14 -11.97
C GLY A 49 13.22 4.22 -12.01
N ARG A 50 14.39 3.98 -11.41
CA ARG A 50 15.62 4.70 -11.75
C ARG A 50 16.56 3.80 -12.52
#